data_AF-A0A2V8RF89-F1
#
_entry.id   AF-A0A2V8RF89-F1
#
_cell.length_a   1.000
_cell.length_b   1.000
_cell.length_c   1.000
_cell.angle_alpha   90.00
_cell.angle_beta   90.00
_cell.angle_gamma   90.00
#
_symmetry.space_group_name_H-M   'P 1'
#
loop_
_entity.id
_entity.type
_entity.pdbx_description
1 polymer ?
#
loop_
_entity_poly.entity_id
_entity_poly.type
_entity_poly.pdbx_seq_one_letter_code
_entity_poly.pdbx_strand_id
1 'polypeptide(L)'
;MAPKVFTPRQKFPDESEAAAVGPFQAAIKRGTPEFAKLVKNENPDIVFKDEEHTGDDRMMTSRLSARVDDLAARVKREFPGLKLRITEAWDDSTIHAPTSRHLEGRAVDITTSDVDHHKLGRLAGLAVEAGFDWVFFENDLHVHASVKK
;
A
#
# COMPACT_ATOMS: atom_id res chain seq x y z
N MET A 1 -3.09 5.21 -23.15
CA MET A 1 -2.78 3.79 -22.87
C MET A 1 -4.03 3.14 -22.33
N ALA A 2 -4.32 1.89 -22.69
CA ALA A 2 -5.44 1.17 -22.09
C ALA A 2 -5.23 1.03 -20.57
N PRO A 3 -6.30 1.00 -19.77
CA PRO A 3 -6.20 0.76 -18.33
C PRO A 3 -5.53 -0.59 -18.09
N LYS A 4 -4.41 -0.63 -17.34
CA LYS A 4 -3.73 -1.88 -17.04
C LYS A 4 -4.58 -2.69 -16.05
N VAL A 5 -4.83 -3.96 -16.34
CA VAL A 5 -5.49 -4.91 -15.43
C VAL A 5 -4.50 -6.03 -15.17
N PHE A 6 -4.23 -6.30 -13.89
CA PHE A 6 -3.31 -7.34 -13.48
C PHE A 6 -4.03 -8.69 -13.36
N THR A 7 -3.32 -9.78 -13.63
CA THR A 7 -3.72 -11.12 -13.20
C THR A 7 -3.11 -11.44 -11.83
N PRO A 8 -3.68 -12.38 -11.06
CA PRO A 8 -3.06 -12.84 -9.81
C PRO A 8 -1.60 -13.23 -10.03
N ARG A 9 -0.77 -12.93 -9.03
CA ARG A 9 0.70 -13.09 -9.03
C ARG A 9 1.48 -12.15 -9.97
N GLN A 10 0.83 -11.27 -10.72
CA GLN A 10 1.53 -10.32 -11.58
C GLN A 10 2.16 -9.17 -10.78
N LYS A 11 3.36 -8.75 -11.20
CA LYS A 11 4.12 -7.64 -10.62
C LYS A 11 4.35 -6.52 -11.64
N PHE A 12 4.60 -5.31 -11.14
CA PHE A 12 5.13 -4.22 -11.94
C PHE A 12 6.01 -3.30 -11.10
N PRO A 13 7.24 -3.00 -11.54
CA PRO A 13 7.98 -3.69 -12.61
C PRO A 13 8.09 -5.22 -12.34
N ASP A 14 8.33 -6.00 -13.40
CA ASP A 14 8.43 -7.48 -13.29
C ASP A 14 9.82 -7.89 -12.76
N GLU A 15 10.10 -7.47 -11.54
CA GLU A 15 11.31 -7.76 -10.78
C GLU A 15 10.98 -7.95 -9.30
N SER A 16 11.98 -8.33 -8.51
CA SER A 16 11.82 -8.41 -7.06
C SER A 16 11.55 -7.02 -6.46
N GLU A 17 10.76 -6.96 -5.39
CA GLU A 17 10.55 -5.70 -4.64
C GLU A 17 11.88 -5.03 -4.27
N ALA A 18 12.87 -5.82 -3.83
CA ALA A 18 14.18 -5.30 -3.46
C ALA A 18 14.94 -4.63 -4.62
N ALA A 19 14.77 -5.12 -5.85
CA ALA A 19 15.34 -4.50 -7.04
C ALA A 19 14.62 -3.19 -7.37
N ALA A 20 13.29 -3.17 -7.28
CA ALA A 20 12.47 -2.02 -7.63
C ALA A 20 12.56 -0.86 -6.63
N VAL A 21 12.44 -1.16 -5.33
CA VAL A 21 12.33 -0.15 -4.26
C VAL A 21 13.52 -0.11 -3.31
N GLY A 22 14.57 -0.88 -3.61
CA GLY A 22 15.75 -1.02 -2.75
C GLY A 22 15.56 -2.03 -1.62
N PRO A 23 16.66 -2.53 -1.02
CA PRO A 23 16.62 -3.53 0.05
C PRO A 23 15.97 -2.97 1.32
N PHE A 24 15.43 -3.87 2.14
CA PHE A 24 15.10 -3.57 3.54
C PHE A 24 16.39 -3.20 4.28
N GLN A 25 16.34 -2.16 5.11
CA GLN A 25 17.49 -1.72 5.89
C GLN A 25 17.30 -1.97 7.38
N ALA A 26 16.18 -1.50 7.95
CA ALA A 26 15.91 -1.65 9.37
C ALA A 26 14.42 -1.43 9.66
N ALA A 27 13.86 -2.21 10.59
CA ALA A 27 12.50 -2.01 11.06
C ALA A 27 12.40 -0.71 11.88
N ILE A 28 11.37 0.07 11.60
CA ILE A 28 10.99 1.24 12.38
C ILE A 28 10.14 0.75 13.56
N LYS A 29 10.52 1.14 14.78
CA LYS A 29 9.81 0.77 16.01
C LYS A 29 9.14 2.00 16.61
N ARG A 30 7.95 1.80 17.19
CA ARG A 30 7.22 2.91 17.82
C ARG A 30 8.08 3.62 18.87
N GLY A 31 7.98 4.94 18.89
CA GLY A 31 8.72 5.78 19.83
C GLY A 31 10.19 6.03 19.48
N THR A 32 10.72 5.48 18.39
CA THR A 32 12.07 5.84 17.92
C THR A 32 12.06 7.14 17.11
N PRO A 33 13.21 7.81 16.95
CA PRO A 33 13.33 8.98 16.07
C PRO A 33 12.95 8.69 14.61
N GLU A 34 13.13 7.46 14.14
CA GLU A 34 12.71 7.02 12.81
C GLU A 34 11.19 6.98 12.69
N PHE A 35 10.49 6.51 13.73
CA PHE A 35 9.03 6.51 13.76
C PHE A 35 8.47 7.92 13.74
N ALA A 36 9.11 8.86 14.44
CA ALA A 36 8.71 10.28 14.43
C ALA A 36 8.83 10.95 13.04
N LYS A 37 9.49 10.32 12.07
CA LYS A 37 9.55 10.78 10.67
C LYS A 37 8.41 10.23 9.81
N LEU A 38 7.69 9.21 10.28
CA LEU A 38 6.48 8.77 9.61
C LEU A 38 5.40 9.83 9.75
N VAL A 39 4.54 9.91 8.75
CA VAL A 39 3.35 10.76 8.76
C VAL A 39 2.13 9.88 8.96
N LYS A 40 1.13 10.44 9.64
CA LYS A 40 -0.19 9.84 9.78
C LYS A 40 -1.06 10.30 8.61
N ASN A 41 -1.51 9.38 7.76
CA ASN A 41 -2.46 9.69 6.70
C ASN A 41 -3.88 9.81 7.27
N GLU A 42 -4.47 10.99 7.12
CA GLU A 42 -5.82 11.32 7.61
C GLU A 42 -6.81 11.60 6.47
N ASN A 43 -6.50 11.15 5.25
CA ASN A 43 -7.33 11.36 4.08
C ASN A 43 -8.73 10.74 4.26
N PRO A 44 -9.81 11.54 4.22
CA PRO A 44 -11.17 11.05 4.48
C PRO A 44 -11.71 10.15 3.35
N ASP A 45 -11.06 10.13 2.19
CA ASP A 45 -11.41 9.26 1.06
C ASP A 45 -10.78 7.86 1.15
N ILE A 46 -10.14 7.53 2.28
CA ILE A 46 -9.53 6.23 2.55
C ILE A 46 -10.20 5.56 3.74
N VAL A 47 -10.50 4.27 3.60
CA VAL A 47 -10.91 3.40 4.70
C VAL A 47 -9.67 2.68 5.23
N PHE A 48 -9.33 2.88 6.48
CA PHE A 48 -8.27 2.12 7.16
C PHE A 48 -8.94 1.00 7.96
N LYS A 49 -8.43 -0.22 7.86
CA LYS A 49 -8.99 -1.40 8.54
C LYS A 49 -8.75 -1.30 10.05
N ASP A 50 -7.52 -1.01 10.45
CA ASP A 50 -7.10 -0.71 11.83
C ASP A 50 -7.71 -1.68 12.85
N GLU A 51 -7.62 -2.98 12.56
CA GLU A 51 -8.15 -4.04 13.42
C GLU A 51 -7.37 -4.14 14.74
N GLU A 52 -6.14 -3.64 14.77
CA GLU A 52 -5.28 -3.54 15.95
C GLU A 52 -5.76 -2.44 16.91
N HIS A 53 -6.56 -1.48 16.41
CA HIS A 53 -7.00 -0.29 17.13
C HIS A 53 -5.85 0.60 17.65
N THR A 54 -4.74 0.65 16.90
CA THR A 54 -3.52 1.40 17.22
C THR A 54 -3.30 2.59 16.30
N GLY A 55 -3.97 2.61 15.13
CA GLY A 55 -3.80 3.61 14.08
C GLY A 55 -2.59 3.34 13.18
N ASP A 56 -2.03 2.14 13.21
CA ASP A 56 -0.76 1.80 12.54
C ASP A 56 -0.89 1.77 11.02
N ASP A 57 -2.03 1.31 10.53
CA ASP A 57 -2.45 1.40 9.12
C ASP A 57 -2.39 2.81 8.53
N ARG A 58 -2.35 3.84 9.37
CA ARG A 58 -2.24 5.25 8.95
C ARG A 58 -0.81 5.74 8.89
N MET A 59 0.13 5.04 9.53
CA MET A 59 1.51 5.45 9.64
C MET A 59 2.29 5.02 8.40
N MET A 60 2.96 5.97 7.76
CA MET A 60 3.68 5.71 6.52
C MET A 60 4.73 6.79 6.25
N THR A 61 5.70 6.51 5.38
CA THR A 61 6.61 7.56 4.89
C THR A 61 5.84 8.61 4.09
N SER A 62 6.34 9.85 4.06
CA SER A 62 5.70 10.94 3.30
C SER A 62 5.52 10.61 1.82
N ARG A 63 6.47 9.86 1.23
CA ARG A 63 6.37 9.39 -0.16
C ARG A 63 5.21 8.42 -0.33
N LEU A 64 5.08 7.42 0.56
CA LEU A 64 3.99 6.47 0.50
C LEU A 64 2.63 7.17 0.68
N SER A 65 2.52 8.11 1.64
CA SER A 65 1.29 8.90 1.85
C SER A 65 0.84 9.62 0.59
N ALA A 66 1.76 10.28 -0.12
CA ALA A 66 1.42 10.96 -1.37
C ALA A 66 0.89 9.99 -2.45
N ARG A 67 1.46 8.78 -2.56
CA ARG A 67 1.00 7.76 -3.53
C ARG A 67 -0.33 7.15 -3.16
N VAL A 68 -0.56 6.94 -1.87
CA VAL A 68 -1.83 6.49 -1.31
C VAL A 68 -2.93 7.52 -1.56
N ASP A 69 -2.66 8.81 -1.39
CA ASP A 69 -3.62 9.88 -1.67
C ASP A 69 -3.95 9.99 -3.17
N ASP A 70 -2.94 9.92 -4.03
CA ASP A 70 -3.12 9.87 -5.49
C ASP A 70 -3.97 8.66 -5.92
N LEU A 71 -3.74 7.50 -5.30
CA LEU A 71 -4.50 6.27 -5.56
C LEU A 71 -5.94 6.40 -5.06
N ALA A 72 -6.18 6.97 -3.88
CA ALA A 72 -7.52 7.19 -3.36
C ALA A 72 -8.38 8.05 -4.30
N ALA A 73 -7.80 9.14 -4.81
CA ALA A 73 -8.44 9.99 -5.80
C ALA A 73 -8.75 9.26 -7.12
N ARG A 74 -7.89 8.32 -7.53
CA ARG A 74 -8.11 7.46 -8.71
C ARG A 74 -9.20 6.43 -8.50
N VAL A 75 -9.20 5.73 -7.38
CA VAL A 75 -10.23 4.76 -7.00
C VAL A 75 -11.61 5.41 -6.99
N LYS A 76 -11.74 6.59 -6.37
CA LYS A 76 -13.00 7.34 -6.31
C LYS A 76 -13.54 7.75 -7.68
N ARG A 77 -12.66 8.04 -8.65
CA ARG A 77 -13.07 8.33 -10.04
C ARG A 77 -13.45 7.07 -10.81
N GLU A 78 -12.66 6.00 -10.68
CA GLU A 78 -12.87 4.75 -11.43
C GLU A 78 -14.12 4.01 -10.93
N PHE A 79 -14.35 4.03 -9.61
CA PHE A 79 -15.41 3.28 -8.95
C PHE A 79 -16.29 4.26 -8.14
N PRO A 80 -17.27 4.92 -8.79
CA PRO A 80 -18.14 5.87 -8.11
C PRO A 80 -18.82 5.25 -6.88
N GLY A 81 -18.71 5.93 -5.74
CA GLY A 81 -19.26 5.46 -4.45
C GLY A 81 -18.34 4.56 -3.63
N LEU A 82 -17.20 4.12 -4.18
CA LEU A 82 -16.20 3.34 -3.45
C LEU A 82 -14.99 4.20 -3.05
N LYS A 83 -14.28 3.73 -2.02
CA LYS A 83 -13.04 4.30 -1.51
C LYS A 83 -11.90 3.30 -1.64
N LEU A 84 -10.67 3.82 -1.64
CA LEU A 84 -9.50 2.98 -1.37
C LEU A 84 -9.62 2.45 0.06
N ARG A 85 -9.26 1.18 0.27
CA ARG A 85 -9.16 0.60 1.59
C ARG A 85 -7.75 0.07 1.82
N ILE A 86 -7.13 0.49 2.92
CA ILE A 86 -5.84 -0.02 3.40
C ILE A 86 -6.15 -1.06 4.48
N THR A 87 -5.55 -2.24 4.33
CA THR A 87 -5.64 -3.32 5.33
C THR A 87 -4.41 -3.47 6.17
N GLU A 88 -3.26 -3.06 5.65
CA GLU A 88 -1.96 -3.08 6.33
C GLU A 88 -1.12 -1.92 5.78
N ALA A 89 -0.40 -1.20 6.65
CA ALA A 89 0.60 -0.21 6.23
C ALA A 89 1.91 -0.37 7.03
N TRP A 90 2.30 0.62 7.83
CA TRP A 90 3.36 0.38 8.82
C TRP A 90 2.81 -0.52 9.92
N ASP A 91 3.56 -1.57 10.24
CA ASP A 91 3.26 -2.47 11.34
C ASP A 91 4.57 -2.78 12.09
N ASP A 92 4.54 -2.77 13.42
CA ASP A 92 5.67 -3.16 14.27
C ASP A 92 5.56 -4.59 14.83
N SER A 93 4.48 -5.30 14.50
CA SER A 93 4.19 -6.67 14.86
C SER A 93 5.04 -7.70 14.10
N THR A 94 4.88 -8.97 14.48
CA THR A 94 5.62 -10.11 13.91
C THR A 94 4.88 -10.81 12.76
N ILE A 95 3.76 -10.27 12.26
CA ILE A 95 2.95 -10.95 11.24
C ILE A 95 3.59 -10.94 9.85
N HIS A 96 4.48 -9.98 9.58
CA HIS A 96 5.20 -9.90 8.31
C HIS A 96 6.54 -10.66 8.32
N ALA A 97 7.04 -10.96 7.12
CA ALA A 97 8.40 -11.46 6.95
C ALA A 97 9.42 -10.46 7.56
N PRO A 98 10.53 -10.93 8.16
CA PRO A 98 11.49 -10.08 8.86
C PRO A 98 12.13 -8.95 8.04
N THR A 99 11.98 -8.98 6.72
CA THR A 99 12.52 -8.00 5.76
C THR A 99 11.43 -7.27 4.97
N SER A 100 10.20 -7.27 5.46
CA SER A 100 9.06 -6.58 4.84
C SER A 100 9.23 -5.05 4.82
N ARG A 101 8.69 -4.40 3.77
CA ARG A 101 8.67 -2.93 3.65
C ARG A 101 7.59 -2.27 4.50
N HIS A 102 6.62 -3.05 4.97
CA HIS A 102 5.67 -2.62 6.00
C HIS A 102 6.41 -2.17 7.27
N LEU A 103 7.44 -2.91 7.68
CA LEU A 103 8.28 -2.56 8.84
C LEU A 103 9.03 -1.22 8.66
N GLU A 104 9.18 -0.72 7.42
CA GLU A 104 9.80 0.58 7.11
C GLU A 104 8.76 1.68 6.83
N GLY A 105 7.46 1.39 6.92
CA GLY A 105 6.38 2.31 6.52
C GLY A 105 6.44 2.67 5.03
N ARG A 106 6.88 1.72 4.18
CA ARG A 106 7.05 1.91 2.73
C ARG A 106 6.17 1.01 1.87
N ALA A 107 5.34 0.18 2.49
CA ALA A 107 4.40 -0.68 1.78
C ALA A 107 2.99 -0.55 2.37
N VAL A 108 2.02 -0.93 1.55
CA VAL A 108 0.61 -1.06 1.92
C VAL A 108 0.02 -2.29 1.24
N ASP A 109 -0.91 -2.94 1.94
CA ASP A 109 -1.84 -3.89 1.35
C ASP A 109 -3.20 -3.21 1.20
N ILE A 110 -3.77 -3.29 -0.01
CA ILE A 110 -4.92 -2.50 -0.42
C ILE A 110 -6.03 -3.33 -1.07
N THR A 111 -7.27 -2.90 -0.81
CA THR A 111 -8.50 -3.37 -1.46
C THR A 111 -9.35 -2.18 -1.89
N THR A 112 -10.46 -2.44 -2.59
CA THR A 112 -11.58 -1.48 -2.63
C THR A 112 -12.43 -1.62 -1.36
N SER A 113 -13.17 -0.56 -0.99
CA SER A 113 -13.94 -0.53 0.25
C SER A 113 -15.10 -1.52 0.33
N ASP A 114 -15.57 -2.04 -0.81
CA ASP A 114 -16.56 -3.12 -0.90
C ASP A 114 -15.96 -4.52 -0.82
N VAL A 115 -14.61 -4.62 -0.76
CA VAL A 115 -13.86 -5.89 -0.67
C VAL A 115 -14.17 -6.84 -1.83
N ASP A 116 -14.49 -6.29 -3.02
CA ASP A 116 -14.73 -7.10 -4.21
C ASP A 116 -13.40 -7.54 -4.86
N HIS A 117 -13.09 -8.83 -4.73
CA HIS A 117 -11.85 -9.42 -5.24
C HIS A 117 -11.71 -9.30 -6.77
N HIS A 118 -12.83 -9.18 -7.50
CA HIS A 118 -12.81 -8.99 -8.96
C HIS A 118 -12.25 -7.62 -9.37
N LYS A 119 -12.21 -6.64 -8.44
CA LYS A 119 -11.65 -5.30 -8.70
C LYS A 119 -10.15 -5.21 -8.46
N LEU A 120 -9.53 -6.19 -7.77
CA LEU A 120 -8.11 -6.14 -7.38
C LEU A 120 -7.16 -6.02 -8.57
N GLY A 121 -7.43 -6.73 -9.67
CA GLY A 121 -6.61 -6.61 -10.89
C GLY A 121 -6.60 -5.20 -11.46
N ARG A 122 -7.73 -4.50 -11.42
CA ARG A 122 -7.81 -3.09 -11.86
C ARG A 122 -7.21 -2.14 -10.82
N LEU A 123 -7.42 -2.40 -9.53
CA LEU A 123 -6.82 -1.64 -8.43
C LEU A 123 -5.30 -1.64 -8.52
N ALA A 124 -4.67 -2.78 -8.82
CA ALA A 124 -3.23 -2.87 -9.06
C ALA A 124 -2.78 -1.97 -10.24
N GLY A 125 -3.56 -1.93 -11.32
CA GLY A 125 -3.33 -1.00 -12.42
C GLY A 125 -3.38 0.46 -11.99
N LEU A 126 -4.38 0.85 -11.19
CA LEU A 126 -4.48 2.20 -10.64
C LEU A 126 -3.31 2.54 -9.73
N ALA A 127 -2.79 1.59 -8.94
CA ALA A 127 -1.61 1.78 -8.10
C ALA A 127 -0.36 2.09 -8.94
N VAL A 128 -0.17 1.39 -10.07
CA VAL A 128 0.89 1.73 -11.03
C VAL A 128 0.71 3.15 -11.57
N GLU A 129 -0.51 3.50 -11.96
CA GLU A 129 -0.82 4.84 -12.48
C GLU A 129 -0.69 5.94 -11.41
N ALA A 130 -0.84 5.61 -10.12
CA ALA A 130 -0.59 6.50 -8.98
C ALA A 130 0.90 6.71 -8.70
N GLY A 131 1.77 5.92 -9.36
CA GLY A 131 3.23 6.06 -9.28
C GLY A 131 3.86 5.29 -8.13
N PHE A 132 3.20 4.22 -7.64
CA PHE A 132 3.88 3.25 -6.77
C PHE A 132 5.09 2.66 -7.51
N ASP A 133 6.22 2.53 -6.80
CA ASP A 133 7.48 2.10 -7.41
C ASP A 133 7.50 0.58 -7.65
N TRP A 134 6.70 -0.18 -6.88
CA TRP A 134 6.45 -1.59 -7.11
C TRP A 134 5.01 -1.96 -6.70
N VAL A 135 4.35 -2.79 -7.49
CA VAL A 135 2.98 -3.26 -7.27
C VAL A 135 2.92 -4.76 -7.54
N PHE A 136 2.27 -5.50 -6.66
CA PHE A 136 2.12 -6.95 -6.75
C PHE A 136 0.67 -7.34 -6.44
N PHE A 137 -0.01 -7.95 -7.41
CA PHE A 137 -1.28 -8.61 -7.15
C PHE A 137 -0.97 -9.95 -6.44
N GLU A 138 -0.76 -9.89 -5.13
CA GLU A 138 -0.14 -10.95 -4.35
C GLU A 138 -0.97 -12.24 -4.30
N ASN A 139 -2.26 -12.09 -4.03
CA ASN A 139 -3.26 -13.15 -3.90
C ASN A 139 -4.66 -12.55 -4.13
N ASP A 140 -5.73 -13.31 -3.90
CA ASP A 140 -7.11 -12.88 -4.09
C ASP A 140 -7.69 -12.01 -2.95
N LEU A 141 -6.94 -11.76 -1.88
CA LEU A 141 -7.36 -10.96 -0.73
C LEU A 141 -6.95 -9.49 -0.85
N HIS A 142 -5.79 -9.20 -1.46
CA HIS A 142 -5.27 -7.83 -1.56
C HIS A 142 -4.26 -7.64 -2.69
N VAL A 143 -3.98 -6.37 -2.98
CA VAL A 143 -2.83 -5.94 -3.77
C VAL A 143 -1.80 -5.34 -2.83
N HIS A 144 -0.56 -5.78 -2.94
CA HIS A 144 0.57 -5.20 -2.24
C HIS A 144 1.20 -4.10 -3.10
N ALA A 145 1.57 -2.97 -2.51
CA ALA A 145 2.26 -1.90 -3.23
C ALA A 145 3.27 -1.18 -2.32
N SER A 146 4.43 -0.82 -2.88
CA SER A 146 5.50 -0.18 -2.11
C SER A 146 6.23 0.91 -2.88
N VAL A 147 6.98 1.72 -2.13
CA VAL A 147 7.72 2.88 -2.62
C VAL A 147 9.20 2.81 -2.27
N LYS A 148 10.02 3.47 -3.08
CA LYS A 148 11.43 3.76 -2.76
C LYS A 148 11.52 4.57 -1.45
N LYS A 149 12.68 4.49 -0.78
CA LYS A 149 12.99 5.40 0.34
C LYS A 149 12.99 6.85 -0.12
#